data_AF-V9LCL4-F1
#
_entry.id   AF-V9LCL4-F1
#
_cell.length_a   1.000
_cell.length_b   1.000
_cell.length_c   1.000
_cell.angle_alpha   90.00
_cell.angle_beta   90.00
_cell.angle_gamma   90.00
#
_symmetry.space_group_name_H-M   'P 1'
#
loop_
_entity.id
_entity.type
_entity.pdbx_description
1 polymer ?
#
loop_
_entity_poly.entity_id
_entity_poly.type
_entity_poly.pdbx_seq_one_letter_code
_entity_poly.pdbx_strand_id
1 'polypeptide(L)'
;MCVCGVCVSAVGVAGAMQWVGALGLAVCCLSALPRGARGFGDEDERRCDPIKISMCHNLGYNVTKMPNLVGHELQTDAELQLQTFTPLIQYGCSGQLQFFLCSVYVPMCTEKIDIPIGPCGSMCMSVKRRCEPVLKEFGFAWPDALNCSKFPPQNDHKHMCMEGPGDEDTPFHTSKTFLPPEEECQSMGDNSDHYIWVKRSLACALKCGYDAGLYSRSAKEFTDIWMAVWASLCFMSTAFTVLTFLIDTSRFSYP
;
A
#
# COMPACT_ATOMS: atom_id res chain seq x y z
N MET A 1 -22.43 -16.22 8.95
CA MET A 1 -23.36 -17.34 9.26
C MET A 1 -23.02 -18.51 8.37
N CYS A 2 -22.09 -19.35 8.79
CA CYS A 2 -21.81 -20.63 8.15
C CYS A 2 -22.55 -21.68 8.96
N VAL A 3 -23.60 -22.26 8.37
CA VAL A 3 -24.29 -23.41 8.93
C VAL A 3 -24.08 -24.56 7.95
N CYS A 4 -23.40 -25.59 8.46
CA CYS A 4 -23.42 -26.99 8.04
C CYS A 4 -23.64 -27.28 6.53
N GLY A 5 -22.53 -27.42 5.80
CA GLY A 5 -22.13 -28.67 5.14
C GLY A 5 -23.17 -29.60 4.49
N VAL A 6 -24.25 -29.10 3.87
CA VAL A 6 -25.14 -29.92 3.03
C VAL A 6 -24.87 -29.62 1.56
N CYS A 7 -24.19 -30.54 0.88
CA CYS A 7 -24.13 -30.57 -0.57
C CYS A 7 -25.50 -30.98 -1.13
N VAL A 8 -26.13 -30.10 -1.92
CA VAL A 8 -27.25 -30.49 -2.78
C VAL A 8 -26.68 -30.70 -4.18
N SER A 9 -26.63 -31.97 -4.59
CA SER A 9 -26.20 -32.39 -5.93
C SER A 9 -27.17 -31.88 -7.00
N ALA A 10 -26.66 -31.13 -7.98
CA ALA A 10 -27.34 -30.88 -9.25
C ALA A 10 -26.84 -31.90 -10.28
N VAL A 11 -27.74 -32.74 -10.77
CA VAL A 11 -27.51 -33.76 -11.80
C VAL A 11 -27.91 -33.22 -13.17
N GLY A 12 -27.03 -33.38 -14.17
CA GLY A 12 -27.32 -33.40 -15.62
C GLY A 12 -27.58 -32.03 -16.26
N VAL A 13 -27.26 -31.74 -17.53
CA VAL A 13 -27.14 -32.60 -18.72
C VAL A 13 -26.27 -31.91 -19.80
N ALA A 14 -25.35 -32.69 -20.37
CA ALA A 14 -24.85 -32.79 -21.76
C ALA A 14 -24.77 -31.60 -22.75
N GLY A 15 -23.70 -31.63 -23.57
CA GLY A 15 -23.68 -31.18 -24.98
C GLY A 15 -22.46 -30.32 -25.34
N ALA A 16 -21.32 -30.91 -25.77
CA ALA A 16 -20.88 -31.07 -27.18
C ALA A 16 -20.60 -29.72 -27.90
N MET A 17 -19.34 -29.30 -28.10
CA MET A 17 -18.36 -29.69 -29.15
C MET A 17 -18.55 -28.96 -30.51
N GLN A 18 -17.49 -28.25 -30.93
CA GLN A 18 -17.10 -27.86 -32.32
C GLN A 18 -17.79 -26.59 -32.91
N TRP A 19 -17.12 -25.63 -33.58
CA TRP A 19 -16.23 -25.76 -34.75
C TRP A 19 -15.23 -24.61 -34.95
N VAL A 20 -14.14 -24.97 -35.61
CA VAL A 20 -13.04 -24.17 -36.18
C VAL A 20 -13.49 -23.36 -37.39
N GLY A 21 -12.91 -22.17 -37.60
CA GLY A 21 -13.02 -21.41 -38.85
C GLY A 21 -11.79 -20.53 -39.08
N ALA A 22 -10.85 -21.02 -39.89
CA ALA A 22 -9.70 -20.29 -40.42
C ALA A 22 -9.95 -19.90 -41.89
N LEU A 23 -9.21 -18.87 -42.34
CA LEU A 23 -8.89 -18.46 -43.72
C LEU A 23 -9.72 -17.31 -44.34
N GLY A 24 -9.00 -16.25 -44.69
CA GLY A 24 -9.46 -15.12 -45.51
C GLY A 24 -8.33 -14.11 -45.78
N LEU A 25 -7.27 -14.54 -46.47
CA LEU A 25 -6.20 -13.68 -46.99
C LEU A 25 -6.64 -13.00 -48.31
N ALA A 26 -6.27 -11.73 -48.44
CA ALA A 26 -5.99 -10.98 -49.67
C ALA A 26 -7.16 -10.55 -50.60
N VAL A 27 -7.56 -9.27 -50.48
CA VAL A 27 -7.81 -8.41 -51.64
C VAL A 27 -7.13 -7.06 -51.39
N CYS A 28 -5.94 -6.90 -51.99
CA CYS A 28 -5.23 -5.63 -52.12
C CYS A 28 -5.79 -4.82 -53.29
N CYS A 29 -5.58 -3.50 -53.18
CA CYS A 29 -5.56 -2.51 -54.27
C CYS A 29 -6.92 -2.12 -54.86
N LEU A 30 -7.41 -0.94 -54.45
CA LEU A 30 -7.84 0.14 -55.36
C LEU A 30 -8.21 1.40 -54.55
N SER A 31 -7.21 2.21 -54.24
CA SER A 31 -7.29 3.69 -54.21
C SER A 31 -5.97 4.26 -53.67
N ALA A 32 -4.96 4.27 -54.54
CA ALA A 32 -3.81 5.14 -54.36
C ALA A 32 -4.25 6.58 -54.66
N LEU A 33 -4.39 7.40 -53.61
CA LEU A 33 -4.07 8.82 -53.69
C LEU A 33 -3.03 9.14 -52.61
N PRO A 34 -1.96 9.86 -52.93
CA PRO A 34 -0.93 10.22 -51.97
C PRO A 34 -1.45 11.36 -51.11
N ARG A 35 -2.11 11.04 -49.99
CA ARG A 35 -2.22 12.00 -48.89
C ARG A 35 -0.89 11.96 -48.17
N GLY A 36 -0.10 13.00 -48.40
CA GLY A 36 1.21 13.18 -47.80
C GLY A 36 1.18 12.78 -46.33
N ALA A 37 2.09 11.87 -45.98
CA ALA A 37 2.56 11.73 -44.62
C ALA A 37 3.15 13.10 -44.23
N ARG A 38 2.31 14.00 -43.72
CA ARG A 38 2.78 14.97 -42.76
C ARG A 38 3.27 14.12 -41.60
N GLY A 39 4.58 13.95 -41.50
CA GLY A 39 5.20 13.59 -40.25
C GLY A 39 4.66 14.56 -39.21
N PHE A 40 3.75 14.08 -38.38
CA PHE A 40 3.31 14.77 -37.18
C PHE A 40 4.34 14.39 -36.12
N GLY A 41 5.53 14.94 -36.27
CA GLY A 41 6.54 14.98 -35.23
C GLY A 41 6.76 16.45 -34.90
N ASP A 42 6.82 16.73 -33.60
CA ASP A 42 7.42 17.93 -33.02
C ASP A 42 6.53 19.18 -32.85
N GLU A 43 5.39 19.06 -32.15
CA GLU A 43 4.87 20.21 -31.35
C GLU A 43 4.22 19.78 -30.01
N ASP A 44 3.80 18.53 -29.82
CA ASP A 44 3.16 18.05 -28.58
C ASP A 44 4.14 17.45 -27.55
N GLU A 45 5.43 17.29 -27.90
CA GLU A 45 6.43 16.61 -27.05
C GLU A 45 7.02 17.51 -25.95
N ARG A 46 6.74 18.82 -26.00
CA ARG A 46 7.23 19.82 -25.02
C ARG A 46 6.19 20.19 -23.97
N ARG A 47 5.03 19.55 -23.98
CA ARG A 47 3.91 19.93 -23.12
C ARG A 47 4.04 19.25 -21.75
N CYS A 48 4.03 20.07 -20.70
CA CYS A 48 3.91 19.56 -19.35
C CYS A 48 2.46 19.13 -19.09
N ASP A 49 2.29 17.97 -18.45
CA ASP A 49 1.00 17.42 -18.06
C ASP A 49 0.67 17.78 -16.60
N PRO A 50 -0.62 17.97 -16.27
CA PRO A 50 -1.03 18.17 -14.88
C PRO A 50 -0.72 16.92 -14.04
N ILE A 51 -0.30 17.14 -12.80
CA ILE A 51 -0.07 16.08 -11.82
C ILE A 51 -1.42 15.47 -11.44
N LYS A 52 -1.53 14.15 -11.54
CA LYS A 52 -2.74 13.38 -11.19
C LYS A 52 -2.63 12.69 -9.82
N ILE A 53 -1.43 12.64 -9.25
CA ILE A 53 -1.12 11.88 -8.05
C ILE A 53 -1.51 12.68 -6.81
N SER A 54 -2.43 12.12 -6.01
CA SER A 54 -3.05 12.80 -4.88
C SER A 54 -2.05 13.36 -3.85
N MET A 55 -1.04 12.56 -3.47
CA MET A 55 -0.02 12.95 -2.49
C MET A 55 0.98 14.00 -3.02
N CYS A 56 0.99 14.28 -4.33
CA CYS A 56 1.91 15.24 -4.93
C CYS A 56 1.22 16.56 -5.33
N HIS A 57 -0.01 16.79 -4.87
CA HIS A 57 -0.64 18.10 -4.98
C HIS A 57 -0.12 19.09 -3.94
N ASN A 58 -0.23 20.39 -4.24
CA ASN A 58 0.11 21.50 -3.34
C ASN A 58 1.59 21.57 -2.92
N LEU A 59 2.50 21.08 -3.77
CA LEU A 59 3.95 21.11 -3.52
C LEU A 59 4.65 22.38 -4.03
N GLY A 60 3.90 23.35 -4.56
CA GLY A 60 4.44 24.56 -5.20
C GLY A 60 4.61 24.45 -6.72
N TYR A 61 4.33 23.28 -7.31
CA TYR A 61 4.18 23.09 -8.75
C TYR A 61 3.05 22.08 -9.02
N ASN A 62 2.42 22.20 -10.18
CA ASN A 62 1.22 21.43 -10.55
C ASN A 62 1.35 20.66 -11.87
N VAL A 63 2.51 20.77 -12.53
CA VAL A 63 2.76 20.16 -13.83
C VAL A 63 4.06 19.40 -13.84
N THR A 64 4.08 18.29 -14.57
CA THR A 64 5.18 17.34 -14.68
C THR A 64 5.34 16.90 -16.14
N LYS A 65 6.42 16.19 -16.44
CA LYS A 65 6.64 15.55 -17.73
C LYS A 65 7.15 14.14 -17.49
N MET A 66 6.65 13.20 -18.29
CA MET A 66 7.11 11.81 -18.31
C MET A 66 8.07 11.60 -19.51
N PRO A 67 9.04 10.68 -19.42
CA PRO A 67 9.33 9.81 -18.28
C PRO A 67 9.93 10.56 -17.08
N ASN A 68 9.69 10.04 -15.86
CA ASN A 68 10.28 10.61 -14.65
C ASN A 68 11.76 10.22 -14.49
N LEU A 69 12.41 10.69 -13.40
CA LEU A 69 13.84 10.43 -13.14
C LEU A 69 14.17 8.96 -12.82
N VAL A 70 13.14 8.14 -12.57
CA VAL A 70 13.27 6.70 -12.28
C VAL A 70 12.95 5.86 -13.53
N GLY A 71 12.46 6.49 -14.60
CA GLY A 71 12.14 5.84 -15.88
C GLY A 71 10.71 5.32 -15.98
N HIS A 72 9.78 5.77 -15.13
CA HIS A 72 8.36 5.48 -15.35
C HIS A 72 7.83 6.34 -16.48
N GLU A 73 7.10 5.73 -17.41
CA GLU A 73 6.45 6.40 -18.55
C GLU A 73 5.07 6.96 -18.17
N LEU A 74 4.40 6.35 -17.18
CA LEU A 74 3.05 6.72 -16.74
C LEU A 74 3.05 7.25 -15.30
N GLN A 75 2.27 8.30 -15.05
CA GLN A 75 2.07 8.82 -13.69
C GLN A 75 1.43 7.76 -12.76
N THR A 76 0.58 6.87 -13.28
CA THR A 76 -0.05 5.79 -12.50
C THR A 76 0.97 4.78 -11.98
N ASP A 77 1.99 4.46 -12.77
CA ASP A 77 3.07 3.55 -12.34
C ASP A 77 3.93 4.22 -11.26
N ALA A 78 4.21 5.52 -11.43
CA ALA A 78 4.87 6.32 -10.41
C ALA A 78 4.06 6.41 -9.11
N GLU A 79 2.73 6.54 -9.19
CA GLU A 79 1.84 6.57 -8.03
C GLU A 79 1.90 5.25 -7.25
N LEU A 80 1.86 4.11 -7.94
CA LEU A 80 1.95 2.80 -7.30
C LEU A 80 3.26 2.65 -6.50
N GLN A 81 4.38 3.09 -7.07
CA GLN A 81 5.67 3.05 -6.38
C GLN A 81 5.73 4.05 -5.22
N LEU A 82 5.19 5.26 -5.40
CA LEU A 82 5.09 6.26 -4.34
C LEU A 82 4.25 5.77 -3.14
N GLN A 83 3.16 5.05 -3.38
CA GLN A 83 2.32 4.52 -2.33
C GLN A 83 3.07 3.58 -1.36
N THR A 84 4.13 2.91 -1.81
CA THR A 84 4.98 2.06 -0.96
C THR A 84 5.72 2.85 0.12
N PHE A 85 5.94 4.15 -0.09
CA PHE A 85 6.58 5.05 0.87
C PHE A 85 5.59 5.72 1.84
N THR A 86 4.28 5.54 1.66
CA THR A 86 3.24 6.13 2.54
C THR A 86 3.48 5.84 4.02
N PRO A 87 3.83 4.61 4.46
CA PRO A 87 4.11 4.34 5.86
C PRO A 87 5.31 5.15 6.39
N LEU A 88 6.33 5.38 5.56
CA LEU A 88 7.51 6.17 5.94
C LEU A 88 7.22 7.66 5.99
N ILE A 89 6.37 8.16 5.08
CA ILE A 89 5.84 9.53 5.12
C ILE A 89 5.04 9.75 6.41
N GLN A 90 4.14 8.81 6.75
CA GLN A 90 3.33 8.87 7.97
C GLN A 90 4.17 8.73 9.24
N TYR A 91 5.26 7.97 9.19
CA TYR A 91 6.23 7.92 10.30
C TYR A 91 6.86 9.29 10.59
N GLY A 92 6.99 10.16 9.58
CA GLY A 92 7.38 11.55 9.79
C GLY A 92 8.86 11.73 10.12
N CYS A 93 9.75 10.89 9.58
CA CYS A 93 11.20 11.03 9.81
C CYS A 93 11.77 12.38 9.33
N SER A 94 11.17 12.98 8.29
CA SER A 94 11.50 14.32 7.79
C SER A 94 10.28 14.96 7.15
N GLY A 95 10.01 16.24 7.47
CA GLY A 95 8.96 17.02 6.82
C GLY A 95 9.18 17.22 5.31
N GLN A 96 10.41 17.05 4.83
CA GLN A 96 10.76 17.18 3.41
C GLN A 96 10.60 15.88 2.61
N LEU A 97 10.30 14.74 3.26
CA LEU A 97 10.28 13.43 2.59
C LEU A 97 9.24 13.37 1.47
N GLN A 98 8.03 13.88 1.70
CA GLN A 98 6.97 13.88 0.69
C GLN A 98 7.37 14.71 -0.54
N PHE A 99 7.89 15.91 -0.32
CA PHE A 99 8.39 16.78 -1.40
C PHE A 99 9.58 16.14 -2.14
N PHE A 100 10.49 15.46 -1.43
CA PHE A 100 11.59 14.70 -2.03
C PHE A 100 11.11 13.58 -2.93
N LEU A 101 10.20 12.74 -2.45
CA LEU A 101 9.69 11.64 -3.25
C LEU A 101 8.96 12.16 -4.49
N CYS A 102 8.08 13.15 -4.34
CA CYS A 102 7.37 13.72 -5.47
C CYS A 102 8.31 14.40 -6.48
N SER A 103 9.37 15.10 -6.03
CA SER A 103 10.36 15.69 -6.97
C SER A 103 11.20 14.65 -7.73
N VAL A 104 11.29 13.40 -7.25
CA VAL A 104 11.96 12.30 -7.98
C VAL A 104 10.99 11.60 -8.94
N TYR A 105 9.81 11.23 -8.44
CA TYR A 105 8.84 10.41 -9.19
C TYR A 105 7.90 11.22 -10.08
N VAL A 106 7.71 12.50 -9.78
CA VAL A 106 6.82 13.45 -10.47
C VAL A 106 7.54 14.80 -10.59
N PRO A 107 8.69 14.86 -11.27
CA PRO A 107 9.53 16.05 -11.30
C PRO A 107 8.83 17.25 -11.95
N MET A 108 9.27 18.46 -11.62
CA MET A 108 8.71 19.69 -12.18
C MET A 108 9.09 19.83 -13.66
N CYS A 109 8.15 20.33 -14.48
CA CYS A 109 8.37 20.63 -15.89
C CYS A 109 8.13 22.12 -16.18
N THR A 110 8.84 22.66 -17.18
CA THR A 110 8.61 23.99 -17.74
C THR A 110 8.77 23.96 -19.26
N GLU A 111 7.95 24.71 -19.99
CA GLU A 111 7.99 24.74 -21.46
C GLU A 111 9.33 25.24 -22.03
N LYS A 112 10.15 25.91 -21.20
CA LYS A 112 11.46 26.44 -21.60
C LYS A 112 12.58 25.40 -21.58
N ILE A 113 12.41 24.32 -20.82
CA ILE A 113 13.46 23.33 -20.54
C ILE A 113 12.86 21.95 -20.71
N ASP A 114 13.42 21.19 -21.64
CA ASP A 114 12.89 19.87 -22.01
C ASP A 114 13.14 18.78 -20.95
N ILE A 115 14.12 19.01 -20.08
CA ILE A 115 14.53 18.07 -19.05
C ILE A 115 13.74 18.32 -17.75
N PRO A 116 13.14 17.27 -17.14
CA PRO A 116 12.45 17.42 -15.86
C PRO A 116 13.41 17.85 -14.74
N ILE A 117 12.97 18.80 -13.93
CA ILE A 117 13.74 19.35 -12.81
C ILE A 117 13.44 18.52 -11.55
N GLY A 118 14.47 17.93 -10.96
CA GLY A 118 14.39 17.08 -9.76
C GLY A 118 14.85 17.77 -8.47
N PRO A 119 15.05 17.02 -7.37
CA PRO A 119 15.57 17.56 -6.12
C PRO A 119 17.07 17.86 -6.20
N CYS A 120 17.54 18.77 -5.35
CA CYS A 120 18.96 18.96 -5.10
C CYS A 120 19.51 17.85 -4.17
N GLY A 121 20.81 17.60 -4.28
CA GLY A 121 21.56 16.61 -3.50
C GLY A 121 21.64 16.98 -2.02
N SER A 122 21.72 18.27 -1.71
CA SER A 122 21.54 18.84 -0.36
C SER A 122 20.27 18.34 0.33
N MET A 123 19.13 18.47 -0.34
CA MET A 123 17.81 18.02 0.10
C MET A 123 17.76 16.50 0.25
N CYS A 124 18.27 15.76 -0.75
CA CYS A 124 18.37 14.30 -0.69
C CYS A 124 19.18 13.83 0.53
N MET A 125 20.36 14.42 0.76
CA MET A 125 21.22 14.08 1.89
C MET A 125 20.55 14.41 3.23
N SER A 126 19.80 15.50 3.29
CA SER A 126 19.01 15.91 4.46
C SER A 126 17.93 14.89 4.82
N VAL A 127 17.15 14.43 3.83
CA VAL A 127 16.12 13.40 4.00
C VAL A 127 16.74 12.04 4.30
N LYS A 128 17.78 11.65 3.55
CA LYS A 128 18.49 10.38 3.73
C LYS A 128 19.01 10.23 5.15
N ARG A 129 19.69 11.25 5.69
CA ARG A 129 20.23 11.22 7.07
C ARG A 129 19.15 10.91 8.12
N ARG A 130 17.92 11.39 7.90
CA ARG A 130 16.78 11.23 8.80
C ARG A 130 16.04 9.91 8.63
N CYS A 131 15.83 9.50 7.39
CA CYS A 131 14.93 8.40 7.07
C CYS A 131 15.66 7.08 6.80
N GLU A 132 16.94 7.09 6.45
CA GLU A 132 17.74 5.87 6.27
C GLU A 132 17.87 5.03 7.56
N PRO A 133 18.09 5.60 8.76
CA PRO A 133 18.13 4.82 9.99
C PRO A 133 16.82 4.07 10.27
N VAL A 134 15.69 4.72 9.99
CA VAL A 134 14.35 4.13 10.13
C VAL A 134 14.19 2.95 9.18
N LEU A 135 14.57 3.10 7.91
CA LEU A 135 14.53 1.99 6.95
C LEU A 135 15.41 0.81 7.40
N LYS A 136 16.62 1.10 7.91
CA LYS A 136 17.54 0.08 8.42
C LYS A 136 16.99 -0.67 9.63
N GLU A 137 16.25 -0.01 10.51
CA GLU A 137 15.59 -0.66 11.66
C GLU A 137 14.60 -1.74 11.21
N PHE A 138 13.92 -1.52 10.07
CA PHE A 138 13.00 -2.48 9.46
C PHE A 138 13.69 -3.43 8.46
N GLY A 139 15.01 -3.41 8.35
CA GLY A 139 15.78 -4.31 7.47
C GLY A 139 15.81 -3.88 5.99
N PHE A 140 15.45 -2.63 5.69
CA PHE A 140 15.50 -2.09 4.33
C PHE A 140 16.72 -1.18 4.13
N ALA A 141 17.35 -1.29 2.96
CA ALA A 141 18.41 -0.39 2.54
C ALA A 141 17.84 0.87 1.88
N TRP A 142 18.65 1.93 1.80
CA TRP A 142 18.30 3.12 1.02
C TRP A 142 18.21 2.76 -0.47
N PRO A 143 17.08 2.99 -1.16
CA PRO A 143 16.89 2.55 -2.54
C PRO A 143 17.86 3.22 -3.54
N ASP A 144 18.31 2.47 -4.54
CA ASP A 144 19.21 2.98 -5.58
C ASP A 144 18.59 4.10 -6.43
N ALA A 145 17.26 4.07 -6.61
CA ALA A 145 16.52 5.14 -7.27
C ALA A 145 16.62 6.49 -6.53
N LEU A 146 16.82 6.45 -5.21
CA LEU A 146 16.93 7.63 -4.35
C LEU A 146 18.39 7.96 -3.99
N ASN A 147 19.37 7.37 -4.67
CA ASN A 147 20.77 7.59 -4.36
C ASN A 147 21.18 9.06 -4.63
N CYS A 148 21.61 9.77 -3.58
CA CYS A 148 21.91 11.19 -3.66
C CYS A 148 23.05 11.57 -4.62
N SER A 149 23.92 10.63 -4.98
CA SER A 149 24.97 10.87 -5.97
C SER A 149 24.43 11.10 -7.39
N LYS A 150 23.15 10.78 -7.65
CA LYS A 150 22.49 11.01 -8.94
C LYS A 150 21.97 12.43 -9.11
N PHE A 151 21.89 13.21 -8.03
CA PHE A 151 21.27 14.53 -8.05
C PHE A 151 22.33 15.66 -8.01
N PRO A 152 22.09 16.81 -8.66
CA PRO A 152 22.99 17.95 -8.59
C PRO A 152 23.15 18.45 -7.16
N PRO A 153 24.36 18.82 -6.70
CA PRO A 153 24.60 19.13 -5.29
C PRO A 153 23.83 20.35 -4.79
N GLN A 154 23.71 21.39 -5.62
CA GLN A 154 23.03 22.66 -5.33
C GLN A 154 22.43 23.22 -6.62
N ASN A 155 21.45 24.11 -6.47
CA ASN A 155 20.87 24.86 -7.58
C ASN A 155 21.84 25.97 -8.05
N ASP A 156 22.33 25.87 -9.29
CA ASP A 156 23.25 26.84 -9.90
C ASP A 156 22.85 27.20 -11.35
N HIS A 157 23.59 28.09 -12.02
CA HIS A 157 23.28 28.50 -13.40
C HIS A 157 23.45 27.38 -14.44
N LYS A 158 24.08 26.26 -14.07
CA LYS A 158 24.41 25.13 -14.95
C LYS A 158 23.51 23.91 -14.67
N HIS A 159 23.04 23.75 -13.44
CA HIS A 159 22.22 22.65 -12.97
C HIS A 159 21.06 23.21 -12.14
N MET A 160 19.85 23.06 -12.68
CA MET A 160 18.62 23.45 -12.00
C MET A 160 18.12 22.27 -11.16
N CYS A 161 17.85 22.52 -9.89
CA CYS A 161 17.24 21.54 -8.99
C CYS A 161 16.40 22.24 -7.92
N MET A 162 15.52 21.48 -7.28
CA MET A 162 14.65 21.95 -6.21
C MET A 162 15.29 21.72 -4.85
N GLU A 163 15.49 22.80 -4.10
CA GLU A 163 15.98 22.76 -2.72
C GLU A 163 14.93 22.26 -1.72
N GLY A 164 13.65 22.39 -2.09
CA GLY A 164 12.50 22.05 -1.28
C GLY A 164 12.14 23.10 -0.23
N PRO A 165 10.97 22.96 0.41
CA PRO A 165 10.71 23.71 1.63
C PRO A 165 11.79 23.32 2.63
N GLY A 166 12.39 24.32 3.31
CA GLY A 166 13.33 24.03 4.39
C GLY A 166 12.67 23.05 5.36
N ASP A 167 13.46 22.18 5.99
CA ASP A 167 12.99 21.58 7.21
C ASP A 167 12.83 22.74 8.17
N GLU A 168 11.59 23.18 8.39
CA GLU A 168 11.31 23.72 9.69
C GLU A 168 11.83 22.67 10.65
N ASP A 169 12.76 23.09 11.51
CA ASP A 169 13.08 22.41 12.75
C ASP A 169 11.78 22.37 13.58
N THR A 170 10.77 21.64 13.08
CA THR A 170 10.00 20.79 13.98
C THR A 170 11.12 20.08 14.70
N PRO A 171 11.29 20.32 16.01
CA PRO A 171 12.31 19.65 16.76
C PRO A 171 12.21 18.22 16.28
N PHE A 172 13.30 17.73 15.69
CA PHE A 172 13.48 16.31 15.64
C PHE A 172 12.92 15.86 16.98
N HIS A 173 11.99 14.93 16.99
CA HIS A 173 11.97 13.98 18.08
C HIS A 173 13.33 13.24 18.02
N THR A 174 14.47 13.96 18.09
CA THR A 174 15.69 13.64 18.78
C THR A 174 15.11 13.37 20.12
N SER A 175 14.97 12.08 20.36
CA SER A 175 14.06 11.64 21.37
C SER A 175 12.56 11.95 21.05
N LYS A 176 11.84 10.98 20.48
CA LYS A 176 11.02 10.25 21.46
C LYS A 176 12.08 9.73 22.39
N THR A 177 12.31 10.50 23.46
CA THR A 177 12.90 9.90 24.63
C THR A 177 12.03 8.67 24.73
N PHE A 178 12.66 7.52 24.84
CA PHE A 178 12.01 6.46 25.56
C PHE A 178 11.64 7.09 26.94
N LEU A 179 10.62 7.98 26.93
CA LEU A 179 9.60 8.09 27.93
C LEU A 179 9.28 6.63 28.12
N PRO A 180 9.45 6.12 29.34
CA PRO A 180 9.32 4.72 29.60
C PRO A 180 8.04 4.23 28.90
N PRO A 181 8.03 3.05 28.25
CA PRO A 181 6.90 2.54 27.44
C PRO A 181 5.52 2.59 28.13
N GLU A 182 5.49 2.90 29.41
CA GLU A 182 4.35 3.13 30.29
C GLU A 182 3.68 4.51 30.11
N GLU A 183 4.44 5.59 29.87
CA GLU A 183 3.92 6.97 29.98
C GLU A 183 3.04 7.40 28.79
N GLU A 184 3.16 6.75 27.62
CA GLU A 184 2.39 7.16 26.42
C GLU A 184 1.03 6.47 26.30
N CYS A 185 0.83 5.32 26.97
CA CYS A 185 -0.51 4.77 27.14
C CYS A 185 -1.26 5.42 28.32
N GLN A 186 -0.53 6.06 29.24
CA GLN A 186 -1.08 6.83 30.37
C GLN A 186 -1.78 8.12 29.95
N SER A 187 -1.48 8.66 28.77
CA SER A 187 -2.13 9.87 28.26
C SER A 187 -3.52 9.63 27.64
N MET A 188 -4.00 8.38 27.58
CA MET A 188 -5.34 8.03 27.06
C MET A 188 -6.48 8.18 28.08
N GLY A 189 -6.22 8.80 29.24
CA GLY A 189 -7.24 9.14 30.24
C GLY A 189 -7.45 8.06 31.32
N ASP A 190 -8.64 8.06 31.93
CA ASP A 190 -9.03 7.35 33.17
C ASP A 190 -8.95 5.79 33.12
N ASN A 191 -8.42 5.22 32.04
CA ASN A 191 -8.26 3.77 31.83
C ASN A 191 -6.85 3.38 31.36
N SER A 192 -5.84 4.18 31.71
CA SER A 192 -4.43 3.92 31.39
C SER A 192 -4.00 2.46 31.66
N ASP A 193 -4.45 1.89 32.79
CA ASP A 193 -4.04 0.56 33.24
C ASP A 193 -4.52 -0.59 32.32
N HIS A 194 -5.47 -0.31 31.43
CA HIS A 194 -6.03 -1.29 30.49
C HIS A 194 -5.23 -1.40 29.19
N TYR A 195 -4.24 -0.55 28.97
CA TYR A 195 -3.47 -0.53 27.73
C TYR A 195 -2.04 -1.05 27.97
N ILE A 196 -1.47 -1.70 26.96
CA ILE A 196 -0.06 -2.08 26.89
C ILE A 196 0.56 -1.56 25.61
N TRP A 197 1.81 -1.13 25.69
CA TRP A 197 2.57 -0.71 24.52
C TRP A 197 3.08 -1.92 23.73
N VAL A 198 2.72 -1.99 22.44
CA VAL A 198 3.20 -3.05 21.55
C VAL A 198 4.31 -2.52 20.65
N LYS A 199 5.55 -2.92 20.95
CA LYS A 199 6.77 -2.47 20.24
C LYS A 199 6.71 -2.70 18.72
N ARG A 200 6.02 -3.76 18.27
CA ARG A 200 5.91 -4.12 16.84
C ARG A 200 5.00 -3.20 16.03
N SER A 201 3.92 -2.70 16.64
CA SER A 201 2.94 -1.85 15.97
C SER A 201 3.09 -0.37 16.35
N LEU A 202 4.02 -0.04 17.25
CA LEU A 202 4.24 1.32 17.78
C LEU A 202 2.95 1.98 18.26
N ALA A 203 2.04 1.19 18.84
CA ALA A 203 0.71 1.61 19.27
C ALA A 203 0.34 0.95 20.60
N CYS A 204 -0.51 1.63 21.38
CA CYS A 204 -1.13 1.08 22.58
C CYS A 204 -2.23 0.09 22.17
N ALA A 205 -2.20 -1.12 22.73
CA ALA A 205 -3.21 -2.15 22.55
C ALA A 205 -3.92 -2.42 23.88
N LEU A 206 -5.21 -2.72 23.82
CA LEU A 206 -6.00 -3.08 24.99
C LEU A 206 -5.54 -4.45 25.53
N LYS A 207 -5.34 -4.54 26.84
CA LYS A 207 -5.01 -5.79 27.54
C LYS A 207 -6.16 -6.79 27.37
N CYS A 208 -5.79 -8.05 27.22
CA CYS A 208 -6.77 -9.13 27.20
C CYS A 208 -7.59 -9.13 28.50
N GLY A 209 -8.92 -9.14 28.37
CA GLY A 209 -9.85 -9.16 29.50
C GLY A 209 -10.40 -7.80 29.90
N TYR A 210 -9.84 -6.71 29.38
CA TYR A 210 -10.43 -5.39 29.49
C TYR A 210 -11.16 -5.07 28.19
N ASP A 211 -12.42 -4.67 28.31
CA ASP A 211 -13.25 -4.13 27.25
C ASP A 211 -13.33 -2.63 27.46
N ALA A 212 -12.97 -1.84 26.45
CA ALA A 212 -13.04 -0.38 26.49
C ALA A 212 -14.51 0.12 26.41
N GLY A 213 -15.40 -0.44 27.24
CA GLY A 213 -16.84 -0.22 27.21
C GLY A 213 -17.57 -0.81 26.00
N LEU A 214 -16.88 -1.55 25.11
CA LEU A 214 -17.46 -2.14 23.90
C LEU A 214 -18.36 -3.36 24.19
N TYR A 215 -18.07 -4.10 25.25
CA TYR A 215 -18.88 -5.22 25.72
C TYR A 215 -19.04 -5.13 27.23
N SER A 216 -20.10 -5.75 27.77
CA SER A 216 -20.24 -5.92 29.21
C SER A 216 -19.66 -7.27 29.62
N ARG A 217 -19.00 -7.32 30.78
CA ARG A 217 -18.49 -8.58 31.37
C ARG A 217 -19.56 -9.67 31.46
N SER A 218 -20.81 -9.28 31.72
CA SER A 218 -21.97 -10.19 31.74
C SER A 218 -22.30 -10.80 30.38
N ALA A 219 -22.14 -10.05 29.28
CA ALA A 219 -22.39 -10.56 27.93
C ALA A 219 -21.34 -11.60 27.51
N LYS A 220 -20.09 -11.40 27.96
CA LYS A 220 -19.01 -12.36 27.74
C LYS A 220 -19.26 -13.66 28.51
N GLU A 221 -19.58 -13.57 29.80
CA GLU A 221 -19.89 -14.75 30.62
C GLU A 221 -21.10 -15.52 30.08
N PHE A 222 -22.14 -14.82 29.65
CA PHE A 222 -23.29 -15.45 29.00
C PHE A 222 -22.89 -16.22 27.73
N THR A 223 -22.06 -15.62 26.88
CA THR A 223 -21.61 -16.23 25.63
C THR A 223 -20.72 -17.46 25.90
N ASP A 224 -19.80 -17.36 26.87
CA ASP A 224 -18.91 -18.47 27.24
C ASP A 224 -19.71 -19.67 27.78
N ILE A 225 -20.68 -19.43 28.68
CA ILE A 225 -21.57 -20.47 29.21
C ILE A 225 -22.40 -21.08 28.09
N TRP A 226 -23.00 -20.25 27.25
CA TRP A 226 -23.83 -20.69 26.12
C TRP A 226 -23.04 -21.60 25.17
N MET A 227 -21.86 -21.16 24.73
CA MET A 227 -21.01 -21.92 23.82
C MET A 227 -20.56 -23.26 24.43
N ALA A 228 -20.24 -23.29 25.72
CA ALA A 228 -19.88 -24.52 26.43
C ALA A 228 -21.03 -25.54 26.46
N VAL A 229 -22.27 -25.07 26.67
CA VAL A 229 -23.47 -25.93 26.68
C VAL A 229 -23.70 -26.56 25.30
N TRP A 230 -23.67 -25.77 24.22
CA TRP A 230 -23.87 -26.29 22.86
C TRP A 230 -22.77 -27.22 22.40
N ALA A 231 -21.52 -26.90 22.74
CA ALA A 231 -20.39 -27.78 22.44
C ALA A 231 -20.53 -29.14 23.15
N SER A 232 -20.93 -29.13 24.42
CA SER A 232 -21.12 -30.35 25.21
C SER A 232 -22.26 -31.22 24.65
N LEU A 233 -23.40 -30.61 24.30
CA LEU A 233 -24.53 -31.33 23.69
C LEU A 233 -24.16 -31.93 22.33
N CYS A 234 -23.43 -31.18 21.50
CA CYS A 234 -22.94 -31.65 20.21
C CYS A 234 -21.96 -32.82 20.38
N PHE A 235 -21.03 -32.71 21.32
CA PHE A 235 -20.07 -33.76 21.65
C PHE A 235 -20.78 -35.04 22.10
N MET A 236 -21.75 -34.95 22.99
CA MET A 236 -22.51 -36.11 23.47
C MET A 236 -23.32 -36.78 22.35
N SER A 237 -23.96 -36.00 21.48
CA SER A 237 -24.69 -36.52 20.32
C SER A 237 -23.77 -37.24 19.32
N THR A 238 -22.61 -36.64 19.03
CA THR A 238 -21.60 -37.21 18.13
C THR A 238 -20.96 -38.47 18.73
N ALA A 239 -20.65 -38.44 20.03
CA ALA A 239 -20.10 -39.60 20.73
C ALA A 239 -21.11 -40.75 20.75
N PHE A 240 -22.39 -40.47 21.00
CA PHE A 240 -23.44 -41.49 20.98
C PHE A 240 -23.63 -42.11 19.59
N THR A 241 -23.64 -41.29 18.54
CA THR A 241 -23.76 -41.78 17.16
C THR A 241 -22.56 -42.62 16.74
N VAL A 242 -21.34 -42.17 17.04
CA VAL A 242 -20.11 -42.95 16.78
C VAL A 242 -20.10 -44.24 17.58
N LEU A 243 -20.47 -44.21 18.87
CA LEU A 243 -20.51 -45.40 19.71
C LEU A 243 -21.55 -46.41 19.21
N THR A 244 -22.72 -45.93 18.77
CA THR A 244 -23.77 -46.77 18.18
C THR A 244 -23.27 -47.43 16.89
N PHE A 245 -22.57 -46.68 16.03
CA PHE A 245 -21.95 -47.23 14.82
C PHE A 245 -20.88 -48.28 15.17
N LEU A 246 -20.07 -48.06 16.20
CA LEU A 246 -19.03 -49.01 16.63
C LEU A 246 -19.60 -50.29 17.26
N ILE A 247 -20.72 -50.19 18.01
CA ILE A 247 -21.39 -51.36 18.61
C ILE A 247 -22.09 -52.20 17.54
N ASP A 248 -22.74 -51.56 16.56
CA ASP A 248 -23.47 -52.25 15.49
C ASP A 248 -23.03 -51.76 14.10
N THR A 249 -21.78 -52.08 13.78
CA THR A 249 -21.18 -51.81 12.46
C THR A 249 -21.88 -52.58 11.33
N SER A 250 -22.53 -53.70 11.66
CA SER A 250 -23.20 -54.57 10.70
C SER A 250 -24.51 -53.99 10.15
N ARG A 251 -25.14 -53.09 10.92
CA ARG A 251 -26.43 -52.46 10.58
C ARG A 251 -26.32 -51.26 9.65
N PHE A 252 -25.15 -50.62 9.59
CA PHE A 252 -24.89 -49.47 8.73
C PHE A 252 -23.90 -49.84 7.63
N SER A 253 -24.37 -50.65 6.66
CA SER A 253 -23.63 -50.90 5.43
C SER A 253 -23.48 -49.59 4.63
N TYR A 254 -22.30 -49.41 4.03
CA TYR A 254 -22.02 -48.30 3.12
C TYR A 254 -23.10 -48.23 2.03
N PRO A 255 -23.76 -47.07 1.80
CA PRO A 255 -24.75 -46.93 0.74
C PRO A 255 -24.15 -47.08 -0.66
#